data_AF-A0A3S8SDC3-F1
#
_entry.id   AF-A0A3S8SDC3-F1
#
_cell.length_a   1.000
_cell.length_b   1.000
_cell.length_c   1.000
_cell.angle_alpha   90.00
_cell.angle_beta   90.00
_cell.angle_gamma   90.00
#
_symmetry.space_group_name_H-M   'P 1'
#
loop_
_entity.id
_entity.type
_entity.pdbx_description
1 polymer ?
#
loop_
_entity_poly.entity_id
_entity_poly.type
_entity_poly.pdbx_seq_one_letter_code
_entity_poly.pdbx_strand_id
1 'polypeptide(L)'
;MSSRYQHTKYDPYGSQGTEADRHAFRPIGFQRNQELSILQIRNDVPKEIAGVQWIAFGPNAFNGIAPYYTNVLDTPSVYRDTKEHFDIKNMYWLTQAIATIVDEHPFRYSASVEELKQQTLAAGRHILLETDSEVEKLTGEELQMKLQKANDQTAKAAYDAAMKCFGDCVETGALQIKLNY
;
A
#
# COMPACT_ATOMS: atom_id res chain seq x y z
N MET A 1 -7.00 3.41 8.97
CA MET A 1 -7.66 4.39 8.07
C MET A 1 -8.16 3.75 6.77
N SER A 2 -8.62 2.49 6.86
CA SER A 2 -9.04 1.64 5.73
C SER A 2 -10.36 0.93 6.04
N SER A 3 -10.99 1.24 7.18
CA SER A 3 -12.20 0.57 7.62
C SER A 3 -13.40 0.99 6.77
N ARG A 4 -14.31 0.03 6.61
CA ARG A 4 -15.57 0.13 5.89
C ARG A 4 -16.72 -0.46 6.70
N TYR A 5 -16.64 -0.35 8.03
CA TYR A 5 -17.61 -0.93 8.97
C TYR A 5 -17.72 -2.46 8.91
N GLN A 6 -16.59 -3.14 8.68
CA GLN A 6 -16.52 -4.60 8.61
C GLN A 6 -17.23 -5.27 9.78
N HIS A 7 -17.89 -6.40 9.50
CA HIS A 7 -18.67 -7.18 10.47
C HIS A 7 -19.88 -6.45 11.07
N THR A 8 -20.39 -5.42 10.39
CA THR A 8 -21.67 -4.77 10.72
C THR A 8 -22.61 -4.77 9.52
N LYS A 9 -23.88 -4.40 9.74
CA LYS A 9 -24.86 -4.21 8.65
C LYS A 9 -24.57 -3.02 7.73
N TYR A 10 -23.63 -2.15 8.10
CA TYR A 10 -23.23 -0.96 7.34
C TYR A 10 -22.03 -1.23 6.43
N ASP A 11 -21.55 -2.47 6.37
CA ASP A 11 -20.46 -2.86 5.51
C ASP A 11 -20.90 -2.92 4.04
N PRO A 12 -20.34 -2.10 3.11
CA PRO A 12 -20.69 -2.14 1.70
C PRO A 12 -20.52 -3.51 1.03
N TYR A 13 -19.56 -4.33 1.50
CA TYR A 13 -19.37 -5.69 0.98
C TYR A 13 -19.91 -6.76 1.91
N GLY A 14 -20.52 -6.40 3.04
CA GLY A 14 -21.04 -7.36 4.01
C GLY A 14 -22.25 -8.13 3.47
N SER A 15 -22.51 -9.32 4.02
CA SER A 15 -23.75 -10.07 3.75
C SER A 15 -24.91 -9.67 4.67
N GLN A 16 -24.63 -8.92 5.72
CA GLN A 16 -25.62 -8.45 6.70
C GLN A 16 -26.33 -7.19 6.21
N GLY A 17 -27.53 -6.93 6.73
CA GLY A 17 -28.28 -5.69 6.45
C GLY A 17 -28.98 -5.67 5.10
N THR A 18 -29.75 -4.62 4.89
CA THR A 18 -30.40 -4.28 3.63
C THR A 18 -29.44 -3.50 2.72
N GLU A 19 -29.78 -3.36 1.44
CA GLU A 19 -29.05 -2.46 0.53
C GLU A 19 -28.98 -1.03 1.07
N ALA A 20 -30.07 -0.54 1.68
CA ALA A 20 -30.10 0.78 2.31
C ALA A 20 -29.14 0.89 3.50
N ASP A 21 -28.99 -0.15 4.31
CA ASP A 21 -28.01 -0.16 5.42
C ASP A 21 -26.57 -0.05 4.89
N ARG A 22 -26.25 -0.77 3.81
CA ARG A 22 -24.89 -0.80 3.20
C ARG A 22 -24.46 0.53 2.58
N HIS A 23 -25.42 1.36 2.19
CA HIS A 23 -25.18 2.71 1.64
C HIS A 23 -25.50 3.84 2.63
N ALA A 24 -25.88 3.53 3.87
CA ALA A 24 -26.30 4.53 4.85
C ALA A 24 -25.16 5.46 5.28
N PHE A 25 -23.93 4.95 5.33
CA PHE A 25 -22.76 5.69 5.82
C PHE A 25 -21.60 5.67 4.83
N ARG A 26 -20.92 6.81 4.71
CA ARG A 26 -19.68 6.92 3.95
C ARG A 26 -18.54 6.20 4.71
N PRO A 27 -17.89 5.18 4.13
CA PRO A 27 -16.76 4.51 4.78
C PRO A 27 -15.52 5.40 4.87
N ILE A 28 -14.58 5.03 5.75
CA ILE A 28 -13.29 5.74 5.92
C ILE A 28 -12.34 5.39 4.77
N GLY A 29 -12.18 4.10 4.49
CA GLY A 29 -11.51 3.61 3.28
C GLY A 29 -12.51 3.60 2.13
N PHE A 30 -12.28 4.39 1.10
CA PHE A 30 -13.21 4.55 -0.01
C PHE A 30 -12.50 4.93 -1.31
N GLN A 31 -13.20 4.79 -2.43
CA GLN A 31 -12.68 4.96 -3.79
C GLN A 31 -11.87 6.24 -4.07
N ARG A 32 -12.10 7.33 -3.30
CA ARG A 32 -11.41 8.62 -3.52
C ARG A 32 -10.28 8.90 -2.54
N ASN A 33 -9.84 7.91 -1.75
CA ASN A 33 -8.52 8.04 -1.13
C ASN A 33 -7.48 8.03 -2.27
N GLN A 34 -6.82 9.17 -2.48
CA GLN A 34 -5.75 9.29 -3.46
C GLN A 34 -4.42 8.84 -2.86
N GLU A 35 -4.18 9.30 -1.62
CA GLU A 35 -3.01 9.00 -0.82
C GLU A 35 -3.42 8.82 0.65
N LEU A 36 -2.69 7.95 1.32
CA LEU A 36 -2.61 7.85 2.76
C LEU A 36 -1.19 8.17 3.19
N SER A 37 -1.04 9.14 4.09
CA SER A 37 0.24 9.49 4.72
C SER A 37 0.14 9.45 6.26
N ILE A 38 1.10 8.82 6.93
CA ILE A 38 1.29 8.89 8.38
C ILE A 38 2.68 9.47 8.64
N LEU A 39 2.74 10.63 9.27
CA LEU A 39 3.98 11.30 9.64
C LEU A 39 4.42 10.82 11.04
N GLN A 40 5.56 10.17 11.12
CA GLN A 40 6.12 9.64 12.35
C GLN A 40 7.46 10.31 12.66
N ILE A 41 7.58 10.89 13.86
CA ILE A 41 8.86 11.31 14.43
C ILE A 41 9.20 10.32 15.54
N ARG A 42 10.28 9.56 15.37
CA ARG A 42 10.74 8.54 16.31
C ARG A 42 11.69 9.16 17.35
N ASN A 43 11.61 8.73 18.61
CA ASN A 43 12.36 9.34 19.71
C ASN A 43 13.68 8.63 20.03
N ASP A 44 13.76 7.30 19.89
CA ASP A 44 14.91 6.50 20.33
C ASP A 44 15.92 6.22 19.21
N VAL A 45 16.10 7.17 18.28
CA VAL A 45 17.02 7.08 17.14
C VAL A 45 17.70 8.43 16.91
N PRO A 46 18.86 8.49 16.21
CA PRO A 46 19.47 9.76 15.79
C PRO A 46 18.47 10.67 15.06
N LYS A 47 18.57 11.99 15.28
CA LYS A 47 17.65 12.98 14.71
C LYS A 47 17.58 12.91 13.19
N GLU A 48 18.68 12.50 12.55
CA GLU A 48 18.84 12.40 11.11
C GLU A 48 18.02 11.27 10.49
N ILE A 49 17.54 10.31 11.28
CA ILE A 49 16.69 9.18 10.86
C ILE A 49 15.36 9.11 11.63
N ALA A 50 15.07 10.13 12.44
CA ALA A 50 13.86 10.17 13.27
C ALA A 50 12.59 10.29 12.43
N GLY A 51 12.65 11.02 11.31
CA GLY A 51 11.51 11.24 10.42
C GLY A 51 11.26 10.05 9.50
N VAL A 52 10.07 9.46 9.64
CA VAL A 52 9.55 8.41 8.76
C VAL A 52 8.15 8.81 8.30
N GLN A 53 7.93 8.82 6.99
CA GLN A 53 6.61 9.01 6.39
C GLN A 53 6.12 7.67 5.84
N TRP A 54 4.99 7.20 6.35
CA TRP A 54 4.35 5.99 5.86
C TRP A 54 3.37 6.33 4.76
N ILE A 55 3.55 5.75 3.57
CA ILE A 55 2.79 6.12 2.37
C ILE A 55 2.07 4.90 1.79
N ALA A 56 0.83 5.11 1.35
CA ALA A 56 0.12 4.22 0.43
C ALA A 56 -0.70 5.06 -0.56
N PHE A 57 -0.90 4.56 -1.78
CA PHE A 57 -1.75 5.22 -2.78
C PHE A 57 -3.06 4.49 -3.00
N GLY A 58 -4.06 5.19 -3.51
CA GLY A 58 -5.35 4.64 -3.86
C GLY A 58 -6.22 4.24 -2.67
N PRO A 59 -7.32 3.51 -2.91
CA PRO A 59 -8.28 3.16 -1.86
C PRO A 59 -7.67 2.23 -0.81
N ASN A 60 -7.65 2.67 0.44
CA ASN A 60 -6.93 2.00 1.53
C ASN A 60 -7.43 0.59 1.91
N ALA A 61 -8.56 0.16 1.36
CA ALA A 61 -9.03 -1.20 1.51
C ALA A 61 -8.18 -2.22 0.71
N PHE A 62 -7.48 -1.77 -0.34
CA PHE A 62 -6.82 -2.60 -1.35
C PHE A 62 -5.31 -2.34 -1.50
N ASN A 63 -4.71 -1.55 -0.62
CA ASN A 63 -3.28 -1.20 -0.68
C ASN A 63 -2.50 -1.70 0.53
N GLY A 64 -1.17 -1.64 0.44
CA GLY A 64 -0.24 -1.83 1.54
C GLY A 64 0.49 -0.52 1.85
N ILE A 65 0.69 -0.22 3.13
CA ILE A 65 1.42 0.97 3.59
C ILE A 65 2.89 0.64 3.87
N ALA A 66 3.80 1.48 3.39
CA ALA A 66 5.24 1.27 3.52
C ALA A 66 5.93 2.49 4.16
N PRO A 67 6.97 2.30 4.99
CA PRO A 67 7.72 3.39 5.64
C PRO A 67 8.83 3.94 4.75
N TYR A 68 8.94 5.27 4.67
CA TYR A 68 10.02 5.95 3.96
C TYR A 68 10.72 6.95 4.86
N TYR A 69 12.05 6.96 4.85
CA TYR A 69 12.84 8.00 5.51
C TYR A 69 12.61 9.35 4.83
N THR A 70 12.49 10.40 5.63
CA THR A 70 12.24 11.76 5.11
C THR A 70 13.51 12.57 4.88
N ASN A 71 14.65 12.14 5.44
CA ASN A 71 15.95 12.80 5.26
C ASN A 71 16.64 12.30 3.99
N VAL A 72 16.01 12.57 2.84
CA VAL A 72 16.48 12.21 1.51
C VAL A 72 16.31 13.39 0.56
N LEU A 73 17.03 13.38 -0.56
CA LEU A 73 16.95 14.46 -1.56
C LEU A 73 16.04 14.12 -2.75
N ASP A 74 15.62 12.85 -2.85
CA ASP A 74 14.74 12.39 -3.92
C ASP A 74 13.78 11.31 -3.39
N THR A 75 12.87 10.85 -4.23
CA THR A 75 11.87 9.82 -3.88
C THR A 75 11.83 8.70 -4.92
N PRO A 76 11.48 7.47 -4.52
CA PRO A 76 11.42 6.34 -5.45
C PRO A 76 10.49 6.62 -6.63
N SER A 77 10.98 6.37 -7.86
CA SER A 77 10.28 6.72 -9.10
C SER A 77 8.88 6.11 -9.21
N VAL A 78 8.68 4.91 -8.67
CA VAL A 78 7.37 4.20 -8.70
C VAL A 78 6.26 4.96 -7.94
N TYR A 79 6.65 5.85 -7.02
CA TYR A 79 5.74 6.73 -6.29
C TYR A 79 5.76 8.17 -6.82
N ARG A 80 6.91 8.64 -7.31
CA ARG A 80 7.11 10.02 -7.77
C ARG A 80 6.53 10.30 -9.16
N ASP A 81 6.72 9.39 -10.10
CA ASP A 81 6.60 9.70 -11.54
C ASP A 81 5.23 9.35 -12.15
N THR A 82 4.18 9.35 -11.32
CA THR A 82 2.80 9.03 -11.73
C THR A 82 2.35 9.86 -12.93
N LYS A 83 1.80 9.20 -13.96
CA LYS A 83 1.31 9.83 -15.19
C LYS A 83 -0.20 10.09 -15.14
N GLU A 84 -0.68 10.99 -15.99
CA GLU A 84 -2.11 11.27 -16.16
C GLU A 84 -2.89 10.06 -16.68
N HIS A 85 -2.24 9.25 -17.52
CA HIS A 85 -2.82 8.02 -18.06
C HIS A 85 -2.27 6.79 -17.35
N PHE A 86 -3.05 5.70 -17.42
CA PHE A 86 -2.72 4.43 -16.82
C PHE A 86 -1.33 3.95 -17.25
N ASP A 87 -0.51 3.63 -16.26
CA ASP A 87 0.75 2.94 -16.45
C ASP A 87 1.00 2.06 -15.22
N ILE A 88 0.99 0.74 -15.46
CA ILE A 88 1.11 -0.31 -14.45
C ILE A 88 2.41 -0.20 -13.63
N LYS A 89 3.45 0.46 -14.16
CA LYS A 89 4.72 0.67 -13.45
C LYS A 89 4.61 1.67 -12.28
N ASN A 90 3.53 2.47 -12.25
CA ASN A 90 3.28 3.42 -11.18
C ASN A 90 2.43 2.78 -10.08
N MET A 91 2.86 2.92 -8.83
CA MET A 91 2.16 2.35 -7.68
C MET A 91 0.69 2.82 -7.58
N TYR A 92 0.44 4.10 -7.92
CA TYR A 92 -0.92 4.65 -7.94
C TYR A 92 -1.84 3.88 -8.88
N TRP A 93 -1.45 3.73 -10.15
CA TRP A 93 -2.27 3.07 -11.17
C TRP A 93 -2.39 1.57 -10.97
N LEU A 94 -1.32 0.91 -10.51
CA LEU A 94 -1.37 -0.50 -10.12
C LEU A 94 -2.39 -0.73 -9.01
N THR A 95 -2.39 0.12 -7.98
CA THR A 95 -3.36 -0.01 -6.89
C THR A 95 -4.79 0.22 -7.35
N GLN A 96 -5.03 1.19 -8.25
CA GLN A 96 -6.36 1.42 -8.83
C GLN A 96 -6.82 0.23 -9.69
N ALA A 97 -5.92 -0.43 -10.41
CA ALA A 97 -6.23 -1.64 -11.15
C ALA A 97 -6.62 -2.80 -10.23
N ILE A 98 -5.86 -3.02 -9.14
CA ILE A 98 -6.21 -4.01 -8.11
C ILE A 98 -7.58 -3.70 -7.52
N ALA A 99 -7.81 -2.46 -7.09
CA ALA A 99 -9.09 -2.04 -6.49
C ALA A 99 -10.27 -2.29 -7.45
N THR A 100 -10.11 -1.99 -8.74
CA THR A 100 -11.15 -2.18 -9.75
C THR A 100 -11.51 -3.66 -9.95
N ILE A 101 -10.52 -4.57 -9.93
CA ILE A 101 -10.77 -6.02 -10.02
C ILE A 101 -11.40 -6.55 -8.74
N VAL A 102 -10.90 -6.12 -7.58
CA VAL A 102 -11.32 -6.66 -6.30
C VAL A 102 -12.73 -6.20 -5.92
N ASP A 103 -13.10 -4.96 -6.22
CA ASP A 103 -14.41 -4.36 -5.87
C ASP A 103 -15.60 -5.18 -6.41
N GLU A 104 -15.47 -5.81 -7.59
CA GLU A 104 -16.53 -6.64 -8.17
C GLU A 104 -16.74 -7.95 -7.39
N HIS A 105 -15.67 -8.50 -6.80
CA HIS A 105 -15.69 -9.79 -6.09
C HIS A 105 -14.80 -9.79 -4.83
N PRO A 106 -15.13 -8.97 -3.81
CA PRO A 106 -14.21 -8.67 -2.70
C PRO A 106 -13.87 -9.88 -1.83
N PHE A 107 -14.81 -10.83 -1.68
CA PHE A 107 -14.57 -12.06 -0.94
C PHE A 107 -13.58 -12.99 -1.65
N ARG A 108 -13.64 -13.08 -2.98
CA ARG A 108 -12.79 -13.96 -3.79
C ARG A 108 -11.31 -13.60 -3.63
N TYR A 109 -11.01 -12.31 -3.61
CA TYR A 109 -9.64 -11.80 -3.62
C TYR A 109 -9.15 -11.32 -2.25
N SER A 110 -9.97 -11.47 -1.21
CA SER A 110 -9.66 -10.99 0.15
C SER A 110 -8.32 -11.52 0.67
N ALA A 111 -7.99 -12.80 0.43
CA ALA A 111 -6.72 -13.39 0.84
C ALA A 111 -5.52 -12.71 0.18
N SER A 112 -5.55 -12.49 -1.14
CA SER A 112 -4.46 -11.81 -1.88
C SER A 112 -4.25 -10.37 -1.40
N VAL A 113 -5.34 -9.65 -1.11
CA VAL A 113 -5.27 -8.28 -0.59
C VAL A 113 -4.72 -8.24 0.84
N GLU A 114 -5.07 -9.20 1.69
CA GLU A 114 -4.50 -9.29 3.03
C GLU A 114 -3.02 -9.70 3.00
N GLU A 115 -2.63 -10.60 2.09
CA GLU A 115 -1.23 -10.95 1.85
C GLU A 115 -0.43 -9.72 1.41
N LEU A 116 -0.94 -8.95 0.44
CA LEU A 116 -0.34 -7.68 0.01
C LEU A 116 -0.03 -6.77 1.21
N LYS A 117 -1.03 -6.50 2.06
CA LYS A 117 -0.89 -5.65 3.25
C LYS A 117 0.20 -6.16 4.18
N GLN A 118 0.18 -7.46 4.48
CA GLN A 118 1.13 -8.08 5.40
C GLN A 118 2.55 -8.03 4.85
N GLN A 119 2.74 -8.40 3.58
CA GLN A 119 4.06 -8.44 2.95
C GLN A 119 4.66 -7.04 2.80
N THR A 120 3.88 -6.06 2.34
CA THR A 120 4.36 -4.67 2.23
C THR A 120 4.79 -4.13 3.60
N LEU A 121 3.97 -4.33 4.64
CA LEU A 121 4.29 -3.86 5.98
C LEU A 121 5.51 -4.57 6.56
N ALA A 122 5.58 -5.90 6.43
CA ALA A 122 6.67 -6.70 6.97
C ALA A 122 8.01 -6.35 6.30
N ALA A 123 8.05 -6.29 4.96
CA ALA A 123 9.25 -5.93 4.21
C ALA A 123 9.72 -4.52 4.55
N GLY A 124 8.81 -3.54 4.57
CA GLY A 124 9.15 -2.15 4.92
C GLY A 124 9.71 -2.02 6.33
N ARG A 125 9.10 -2.68 7.31
CA ARG A 125 9.62 -2.68 8.69
C ARG A 125 10.99 -3.37 8.80
N HIS A 126 11.19 -4.47 8.08
CA HIS A 126 12.47 -5.17 8.07
C HIS A 126 13.59 -4.28 7.53
N ILE A 127 13.37 -3.63 6.37
CA ILE A 127 14.34 -2.70 5.77
C ILE A 127 14.67 -1.55 6.72
N LEU A 128 13.67 -0.99 7.39
CA LEU A 128 13.87 0.10 8.35
C LEU A 128 14.72 -0.36 9.56
N LEU A 129 14.48 -1.55 10.11
CA LEU A 129 15.26 -2.10 11.23
C LEU A 129 16.74 -2.35 10.85
N GLU A 130 16.98 -2.91 9.66
CA GLU A 130 18.33 -3.15 9.16
C GLU A 130 19.05 -1.83 8.87
N THR A 131 18.36 -0.92 8.18
CA THR A 131 18.93 0.38 7.79
C THR A 131 19.28 1.21 9.02
N ASP A 132 18.41 1.28 10.03
CA ASP A 132 18.69 2.00 11.28
C ASP A 132 20.02 1.55 11.91
N SER A 133 20.30 0.24 11.88
CA SER A 133 21.53 -0.33 12.43
C SER A 133 22.75 -0.03 11.55
N GLU A 134 22.60 -0.09 10.23
CA GLU A 134 23.69 0.19 9.27
C GLU A 134 24.15 1.65 9.28
N VAL A 135 23.23 2.58 9.57
CA VAL A 135 23.47 4.02 9.43
C VAL A 135 23.81 4.73 10.73
N GLU A 136 23.87 4.02 11.86
CA GLU A 136 24.08 4.56 13.22
C GLU A 136 25.27 5.54 13.31
N LYS A 137 26.33 5.30 12.53
CA LYS A 137 27.58 6.08 12.53
C LYS A 137 27.77 6.95 11.28
N LEU A 138 26.82 6.91 10.35
CA LEU A 138 26.90 7.68 9.11
C LEU A 138 26.31 9.07 9.32
N THR A 139 26.84 10.05 8.59
CA THR A 139 26.34 11.44 8.63
C THR A 139 26.40 12.06 7.24
N GLY A 140 25.76 13.23 7.08
CA GLY A 140 25.83 14.01 5.84
C GLY A 140 25.35 13.24 4.60
N GLU A 141 26.07 13.39 3.49
CA GLU A 141 25.72 12.83 2.18
C GLU A 141 25.71 11.30 2.18
N GLU A 142 26.66 10.66 2.86
CA GLU A 142 26.74 9.19 2.95
C GLU A 142 25.50 8.59 3.63
N LEU A 143 25.02 9.24 4.69
CA LEU A 143 23.78 8.87 5.35
C LEU A 143 22.59 9.02 4.38
N GLN A 144 22.44 10.17 3.73
CA GLN A 144 21.32 10.41 2.83
C GLN A 144 21.28 9.43 1.66
N MET A 145 22.43 9.08 1.07
CA MET A 145 22.51 8.07 0.01
C MET A 145 22.03 6.68 0.50
N LYS A 146 22.37 6.31 1.74
CA LYS A 146 21.91 5.06 2.35
C LYS A 146 20.40 5.05 2.61
N LEU A 147 19.86 6.16 3.13
CA LEU A 147 18.42 6.32 3.34
C LEU A 147 17.63 6.30 2.01
N GLN A 148 18.17 6.94 0.96
CA GLN A 148 17.60 6.88 -0.38
C GLN A 148 17.54 5.44 -0.89
N LYS A 149 18.64 4.70 -0.76
CA LYS A 149 18.70 3.29 -1.17
C LYS A 149 17.69 2.43 -0.41
N ALA A 150 17.53 2.66 0.90
CA ALA A 150 16.53 1.97 1.72
C ALA A 150 15.09 2.30 1.27
N ASN A 151 14.83 3.57 0.92
CA ASN A 151 13.55 3.98 0.33
C ASN A 151 13.28 3.27 -1.01
N ASP A 152 14.29 3.17 -1.88
CA ASP A 152 14.15 2.47 -3.17
C ASP A 152 13.90 0.97 -2.99
N GLN A 153 14.59 0.33 -2.04
CA GLN A 153 14.34 -1.07 -1.67
C GLN A 153 12.93 -1.27 -1.14
N THR A 154 12.46 -0.36 -0.27
CA THR A 154 11.11 -0.41 0.28
C THR A 154 10.06 -0.24 -0.80
N ALA A 155 10.25 0.72 -1.71
CA ALA A 155 9.36 0.94 -2.84
C ALA A 155 9.33 -0.27 -3.79
N LYS A 156 10.48 -0.88 -4.06
CA LYS A 156 10.55 -2.11 -4.84
C LYS A 156 9.77 -3.25 -4.17
N ALA A 157 10.00 -3.50 -2.88
CA ALA A 157 9.31 -4.57 -2.17
C ALA A 157 7.78 -4.34 -2.12
N ALA A 158 7.34 -3.10 -1.90
CA ALA A 158 5.93 -2.73 -1.95
C ALA A 158 5.33 -2.96 -3.35
N TYR A 159 6.04 -2.54 -4.40
CA TYR A 159 5.61 -2.74 -5.79
C TYR A 159 5.53 -4.21 -6.17
N ASP A 160 6.54 -5.01 -5.81
CA ASP A 160 6.56 -6.44 -6.10
C ASP A 160 5.40 -7.16 -5.40
N ALA A 161 5.09 -6.80 -4.14
CA ALA A 161 3.93 -7.32 -3.42
C ALA A 161 2.61 -6.93 -4.11
N ALA A 162 2.48 -5.68 -4.57
CA ALA A 162 1.30 -5.22 -5.29
C ALA A 162 1.13 -5.93 -6.64
N MET A 163 2.23 -6.09 -7.40
CA MET A 163 2.21 -6.83 -8.67
C MET A 163 1.88 -8.30 -8.47
N LYS A 164 2.37 -8.93 -7.39
CA LYS A 164 1.97 -10.29 -7.03
C LYS A 164 0.46 -10.35 -6.77
N CYS A 165 -0.08 -9.47 -5.94
CA CYS A 165 -1.52 -9.41 -5.67
C CYS A 165 -2.34 -9.21 -6.94
N PHE A 166 -1.89 -8.32 -7.83
CA PHE A 166 -2.52 -8.12 -9.14
C PHE A 166 -2.51 -9.41 -9.98
N GLY A 167 -1.35 -10.09 -10.06
CA GLY A 167 -1.21 -11.39 -10.72
C GLY A 167 -2.16 -12.43 -10.13
N ASP A 168 -2.18 -12.60 -8.82
CA ASP A 168 -3.05 -13.55 -8.12
C ASP A 168 -4.54 -13.27 -8.43
N CYS A 169 -4.94 -12.00 -8.49
CA CYS A 169 -6.31 -11.61 -8.85
C CYS A 169 -6.64 -11.98 -10.29
N VAL A 170 -5.73 -11.74 -11.23
CA VAL A 170 -5.89 -12.09 -12.64
C VAL A 170 -5.93 -13.60 -12.84
N GLU A 171 -5.01 -14.34 -12.25
CA GLU A 171 -4.93 -15.81 -12.35
C GLU A 171 -6.18 -16.47 -11.76
N THR A 172 -6.58 -16.05 -10.56
CA THR A 172 -7.80 -16.56 -9.92
C THR A 172 -9.06 -16.16 -10.69
N GLY A 173 -9.11 -14.91 -11.18
CA GLY A 173 -10.24 -14.40 -11.95
C GLY A 173 -10.41 -15.08 -13.30
N ALA A 174 -9.31 -15.40 -13.98
CA ALA A 174 -9.31 -16.06 -15.29
C ALA A 174 -10.01 -17.42 -15.25
N LEU A 175 -9.84 -18.18 -14.17
CA LEU A 175 -10.50 -19.47 -13.96
C LEU A 175 -12.02 -19.35 -13.73
N GLN A 176 -12.49 -18.15 -13.37
CA GLN A 176 -13.90 -17.84 -13.08
C GLN A 176 -14.61 -17.13 -14.26
N ILE A 177 -13.93 -16.98 -15.40
CA ILE A 177 -14.52 -16.39 -16.60
C ILE A 177 -15.71 -17.25 -17.04
N LYS A 178 -16.89 -16.62 -17.18
CA LYS A 178 -18.15 -17.29 -17.55
C LYS A 178 -18.11 -17.97 -18.93
N LEU A 179 -17.20 -17.55 -19.80
CA LEU A 179 -16.88 -18.24 -21.05
C LEU A 179 -15.93 -19.42 -20.76
N ASN A 180 -16.36 -20.33 -19.88
CA ASN A 180 -15.70 -21.59 -19.60
C ASN A 180 -16.68 -22.74 -19.89
N TYR A 181 -16.20 -23.82 -20.50
CA TYR A 181 -16.93 -25.04 -20.81
C TYR A 181 -16.07 -26.24 -20.45
#